data_AF-A0AAD6KIX5-F1
#
_entry.id   AF-A0AAD6KIX5-F1
#
_cell.length_a   1.000
_cell.length_b   1.000
_cell.length_c   1.000
_cell.angle_alpha   90.00
_cell.angle_beta   90.00
_cell.angle_gamma   90.00
#
_symmetry.space_group_name_H-M   'P 1'
#
loop_
_entity.id
_entity.type
_entity.pdbx_description
1 polymer ?
#
loop_
_entity_poly.entity_id
_entity_poly.type
_entity_poly.pdbx_seq_one_letter_code
_entity_poly.pdbx_strand_id
1 'polypeptide(L)'
;MAMQAPASLLFSPFSSLSSSMTQISPSASFRFAPPKTRKTTLRAHAAPASQPEDTSRPLANFPLSVWGDRFVNMPLDDSIFKSNSIKVEAMKEDVRKLLVAETDDSVEKIDFINTLCRLGVSYHFESDIEEQIHKIFVTEPDLLDKNDYDLHTVALVFRVFRQHGYKICCGEYPKHYCTSI
;
A
#
# COMPACT_ATOMS: atom_id res chain seq x y z
N MET A 1 1.90 45.01 -0.39
CA MET A 1 1.07 44.18 -1.28
C MET A 1 1.46 42.73 -1.04
N ALA A 2 0.57 41.97 -0.39
CA ALA A 2 0.79 40.57 -0.04
C ALA A 2 0.59 39.68 -1.27
N MET A 3 1.53 38.78 -1.54
CA MET A 3 1.36 37.73 -2.54
C MET A 3 0.82 36.48 -1.85
N GLN A 4 -0.39 36.10 -2.23
CA GLN A 4 -1.12 34.93 -1.78
C GLN A 4 -0.52 33.68 -2.44
N ALA A 5 -0.05 32.72 -1.63
CA ALA A 5 0.30 31.37 -2.07
C ALA A 5 -0.97 30.54 -2.32
N PRO A 6 -1.04 29.69 -3.37
CA PRO A 6 -2.12 28.73 -3.48
C PRO A 6 -1.79 27.43 -2.72
N ALA A 7 -2.86 26.91 -2.14
CA ALA A 7 -2.96 25.79 -1.22
C ALA A 7 -2.32 24.49 -1.72
N SER A 8 -1.66 23.83 -0.78
CA SER A 8 -1.29 22.42 -0.77
C SER A 8 -2.51 21.52 -1.03
N LEU A 9 -2.46 20.75 -2.11
CA LEU A 9 -3.26 19.53 -2.24
C LEU A 9 -2.43 18.36 -1.72
N LEU A 10 -2.93 17.77 -0.63
CA LEU A 10 -2.42 16.58 0.00
C LEU A 10 -2.52 15.41 -0.99
N PHE A 11 -1.40 15.09 -1.63
CA PHE A 11 -1.17 13.73 -2.12
C PHE A 11 -1.13 12.82 -0.89
N SER A 12 -2.10 11.92 -0.78
CA SER A 12 -2.02 10.78 0.11
C SER A 12 -0.92 9.86 -0.42
N PRO A 13 0.20 9.68 0.32
CA PRO A 13 1.15 8.65 -0.04
C PRO A 13 0.54 7.29 0.32
N PHE A 14 0.79 6.33 -0.55
CA PHE A 14 0.72 4.91 -0.23
C PHE A 14 1.31 4.70 1.17
N SER A 15 0.59 3.99 2.02
CA SER A 15 0.83 3.93 3.47
C SER A 15 2.29 3.62 3.80
N SER A 16 3.02 4.63 4.26
CA SER A 16 4.31 4.45 4.93
C SER A 16 4.05 3.79 6.28
N LEU A 17 4.21 2.46 6.37
CA LEU A 17 4.65 1.87 7.61
C LEU A 17 6.17 2.04 7.68
N SER A 18 6.58 3.16 8.27
CA SER A 18 7.93 3.33 8.80
C SER A 18 8.23 2.18 9.76
N SER A 19 9.14 1.29 9.36
CA SER A 19 9.81 0.38 10.27
C SER A 19 10.74 1.20 11.17
N SER A 20 10.19 1.69 12.28
CA SER A 20 11.00 2.12 13.42
C SER A 20 10.97 0.99 14.44
N MET A 21 11.99 0.13 14.36
CA MET A 21 12.23 -0.95 15.31
C MET A 21 12.77 -0.34 16.61
N THR A 22 11.87 0.20 17.44
CA THR A 22 12.23 0.71 18.75
C THR A 22 12.35 -0.46 19.72
N GLN A 23 13.55 -0.63 20.27
CA GLN A 23 13.89 -1.54 21.36
C GLN A 23 12.90 -1.38 22.53
N ILE A 24 12.13 -2.43 22.82
CA ILE A 24 11.29 -2.50 24.02
C ILE A 24 12.16 -3.07 25.15
N SER A 25 12.56 -2.21 26.08
CA SER A 25 13.20 -2.61 27.34
C SER A 25 12.18 -3.25 28.29
N PRO A 26 12.50 -4.35 29.00
CA PRO A 26 11.53 -5.06 29.81
C PRO A 26 11.51 -4.47 31.23
N SER A 27 10.62 -3.52 31.51
CA SER A 27 10.25 -3.22 32.90
C SER A 27 8.98 -2.37 32.99
N ALA A 28 7.85 -3.02 33.29
CA ALA A 28 6.80 -2.52 34.18
C ALA A 28 5.68 -3.58 34.25
N SER A 29 5.71 -4.39 35.30
CA SER A 29 4.62 -5.28 35.68
C SER A 29 3.35 -4.47 36.01
N PHE A 30 2.38 -4.44 35.10
CA PHE A 30 1.04 -3.91 35.36
C PHE A 30 0.27 -4.88 36.25
N ARG A 31 0.19 -4.57 37.54
CA ARG A 31 -0.72 -5.24 38.48
C ARG A 31 -2.12 -4.65 38.32
N PHE A 32 -3.04 -5.42 37.77
CA PHE A 32 -4.47 -5.08 37.84
C PHE A 32 -4.96 -5.30 39.28
N ALA A 33 -5.49 -4.23 39.89
CA ALA A 33 -6.15 -4.30 41.19
C ALA A 33 -7.53 -4.97 41.06
N PRO A 34 -7.95 -5.82 42.01
CA PRO A 34 -9.26 -6.46 41.95
C PRO A 34 -10.38 -5.45 42.23
N PRO A 35 -11.54 -5.57 41.54
CA PRO A 35 -12.65 -4.65 41.72
C PRO A 35 -13.33 -4.85 43.09
N LYS A 36 -13.61 -3.74 43.79
CA LYS A 36 -14.29 -3.73 45.09
C LYS A 36 -15.77 -4.11 44.91
N THR A 37 -16.19 -5.19 45.55
CA THR A 37 -17.60 -5.61 45.60
C THR A 37 -18.41 -4.70 46.53
N ARG A 38 -19.38 -3.96 45.99
CA ARG A 38 -20.46 -3.29 46.75
C ARG A 38 -21.59 -4.29 46.96
N LYS A 39 -21.96 -4.55 48.23
CA LYS A 39 -23.16 -5.34 48.57
C LYS A 39 -24.37 -4.43 48.55
N THR A 40 -25.24 -4.59 47.55
CA THR A 40 -26.54 -3.91 47.48
C THR A 40 -27.63 -4.94 47.76
N THR A 41 -28.31 -4.82 48.90
CA THR A 41 -29.44 -5.67 49.26
C THR A 41 -30.69 -5.20 48.50
N LEU A 42 -31.12 -5.97 47.50
CA LEU A 42 -32.38 -5.74 46.79
C LEU A 42 -33.49 -6.57 47.45
N ARG A 43 -34.51 -5.87 47.98
CA ARG A 43 -35.74 -6.47 48.50
C ARG A 43 -36.65 -6.80 47.32
N ALA A 44 -36.96 -8.08 47.13
CA ALA A 44 -37.86 -8.52 46.06
C ALA A 44 -39.32 -8.31 46.49
N HIS A 45 -40.06 -7.53 45.70
CA HIS A 45 -41.52 -7.60 45.65
C HIS A 45 -41.89 -8.58 44.52
N ALA A 46 -42.69 -9.60 44.83
CA ALA A 46 -43.13 -10.59 43.86
C ALA A 46 -44.10 -9.96 42.84
N ALA A 47 -43.67 -9.90 41.58
CA ALA A 47 -44.49 -9.57 40.42
C ALA A 47 -45.00 -10.87 39.77
N PRO A 48 -46.20 -10.87 39.16
CA PRO A 48 -46.78 -12.08 38.57
C PRO A 48 -45.95 -12.55 37.36
N ALA A 49 -45.81 -13.87 37.25
CA ALA A 49 -45.00 -14.54 36.24
C ALA A 49 -45.41 -14.16 34.81
N SER A 50 -44.61 -13.30 34.17
CA SER A 50 -44.52 -13.21 32.72
C SER A 50 -43.60 -14.32 32.21
N GLN A 51 -44.03 -14.98 31.14
CA GLN A 51 -43.38 -16.12 30.48
C GLN A 51 -41.86 -15.91 30.30
N PRO A 52 -41.03 -16.97 30.40
CA PRO A 52 -39.63 -16.87 30.02
C PRO A 52 -39.57 -16.61 28.51
N GLU A 53 -39.30 -15.35 28.14
CA GLU A 53 -38.79 -15.01 26.82
C GLU A 53 -37.49 -15.80 26.64
N ASP A 54 -37.60 -16.92 25.92
CA ASP A 54 -36.51 -17.80 25.55
C ASP A 54 -35.60 -17.04 24.57
N THR A 55 -34.73 -16.21 25.13
CA THR A 55 -33.67 -15.51 24.40
C THR A 55 -32.51 -16.49 24.15
N SER A 56 -32.82 -17.63 23.54
CA SER A 56 -31.81 -18.54 23.05
C SER A 56 -31.13 -17.92 21.81
N ARG A 57 -29.90 -17.43 22.00
CA ARG A 57 -29.06 -17.02 20.87
C ARG A 57 -28.86 -18.25 19.97
N PRO A 58 -29.14 -18.17 18.66
CA PRO A 58 -28.89 -19.27 17.73
C PRO A 58 -27.43 -19.74 17.78
N LEU A 59 -27.22 -21.06 17.75
CA LEU A 59 -25.87 -21.64 17.71
C LEU A 59 -25.15 -21.22 16.43
N ALA A 60 -23.92 -20.75 16.61
CA ALA A 60 -23.03 -20.37 15.52
C ALA A 60 -22.36 -21.63 14.94
N ASN A 61 -22.76 -22.03 13.72
CA ASN A 61 -22.21 -23.18 13.00
C ASN A 61 -21.17 -22.74 11.96
N PHE A 62 -20.18 -21.94 12.38
CA PHE A 62 -19.11 -21.51 11.48
C PHE A 62 -18.08 -22.63 11.28
N PRO A 63 -17.53 -22.78 10.06
CA PRO A 63 -16.45 -23.72 9.83
C PRO A 63 -15.21 -23.32 10.65
N LEU A 64 -14.46 -24.32 11.09
CA LEU A 64 -13.20 -24.09 11.80
C LEU A 64 -12.21 -23.36 10.89
N SER A 65 -11.33 -22.57 11.51
CA SER A 65 -10.24 -21.93 10.80
C SER A 65 -9.38 -22.98 10.11
N VAL A 66 -9.22 -22.84 8.79
CA VAL A 66 -8.31 -23.69 8.02
C VAL A 66 -6.89 -23.59 8.59
N TRP A 67 -6.51 -22.45 9.18
CA TRP A 67 -5.17 -22.14 9.66
C TRP A 67 -4.86 -22.65 11.07
N GLY A 68 -5.86 -22.78 11.94
CA GLY A 68 -5.67 -23.14 13.35
C GLY A 68 -4.52 -22.34 13.99
N ASP A 69 -3.65 -23.04 14.71
CA ASP A 69 -2.51 -22.44 15.41
C ASP A 69 -1.20 -22.48 14.62
N ARG A 70 -1.25 -22.77 13.31
CA ARG A 70 -0.03 -22.99 12.49
C ARG A 70 0.94 -21.80 12.46
N PHE A 71 0.42 -20.59 12.62
CA PHE A 71 1.24 -19.37 12.62
C PHE A 71 1.57 -18.85 14.03
N VAL A 72 1.19 -19.56 15.09
CA VAL A 72 1.46 -19.15 16.48
C VAL A 72 2.95 -19.25 16.79
N ASN A 73 3.64 -20.22 16.20
CA ASN A 73 5.09 -20.40 16.33
C ASN A 73 5.74 -20.48 14.95
N MET A 74 6.53 -19.46 14.61
CA MET A 74 7.30 -19.38 13.37
C MET A 74 8.79 -19.26 13.73
N PRO A 75 9.51 -20.38 13.91
CA PRO A 75 10.95 -20.32 14.16
C PRO A 75 11.65 -19.76 12.91
N LEU A 76 12.42 -18.70 13.11
CA LEU A 76 13.17 -18.02 12.05
C LEU A 76 14.63 -18.51 12.07
N ASP A 77 15.19 -18.79 10.89
CA ASP A 77 16.63 -19.02 10.71
C ASP A 77 17.32 -17.72 10.30
N ASP A 78 17.93 -17.06 11.29
CA ASP A 78 18.66 -15.81 11.11
C ASP A 78 19.82 -15.92 10.11
N SER A 79 20.43 -17.10 9.98
CA SER A 79 21.55 -17.33 9.06
C SER A 79 21.11 -17.28 7.61
N ILE A 80 19.99 -17.94 7.29
CA ILE A 80 19.37 -17.91 5.95
C ILE A 80 18.93 -16.48 5.62
N PHE A 81 18.29 -15.79 6.57
CA PHE A 81 17.84 -14.41 6.36
C PHE A 81 19.02 -13.48 6.06
N LYS A 82 20.12 -13.59 6.81
CA LYS A 82 21.32 -12.78 6.60
C LYS A 82 21.96 -13.04 5.24
N SER A 83 22.09 -14.30 4.82
CA SER A 83 22.64 -14.64 3.50
C SER A 83 21.77 -14.10 2.36
N ASN A 84 20.45 -14.23 2.47
CA ASN A 84 19.51 -13.74 1.47
C ASN A 84 19.48 -12.21 1.42
N SER A 85 19.56 -11.53 2.56
CA SER A 85 19.60 -10.07 2.62
C SER A 85 20.77 -9.51 1.80
N ILE A 86 21.97 -10.09 1.90
CA ILE A 86 23.13 -9.65 1.10
C ILE A 86 22.85 -9.77 -0.40
N LYS A 87 22.25 -10.90 -0.83
CA LYS A 87 21.91 -11.12 -2.24
C LYS A 87 20.83 -10.16 -2.73
N VAL A 88 19.83 -9.88 -1.89
CA VAL A 88 18.75 -8.94 -2.19
C VAL A 88 19.29 -7.52 -2.35
N GLU A 89 20.19 -7.07 -1.47
CA GLU A 89 20.80 -5.73 -1.60
C GLU A 89 21.63 -5.60 -2.88
N ALA A 90 22.41 -6.62 -3.25
CA ALA A 90 23.14 -6.62 -4.52
C ALA A 90 22.19 -6.55 -5.73
N MET A 91 21.13 -7.37 -5.72
CA MET A 91 20.12 -7.40 -6.79
C MET A 91 19.37 -6.07 -6.90
N LYS A 92 19.06 -5.42 -5.77
CA LYS A 92 18.42 -4.10 -5.76
C LYS A 92 19.28 -3.07 -6.50
N GLU A 93 20.58 -3.03 -6.23
CA GLU A 93 21.46 -2.07 -6.89
C GLU A 93 21.58 -2.34 -8.40
N ASP A 94 21.57 -3.61 -8.82
CA ASP A 94 21.58 -3.94 -10.24
C ASP A 94 20.26 -3.56 -10.94
N VAL A 95 19.11 -3.79 -10.30
CA VAL A 95 17.81 -3.31 -10.79
C VAL A 95 17.77 -1.78 -10.86
N ARG A 96 18.32 -1.08 -9.85
CA ARG A 96 18.40 0.38 -9.83
C ARG A 96 19.23 0.93 -10.99
N LYS A 97 20.38 0.30 -11.28
CA LYS A 97 21.20 0.66 -12.45
C LYS A 97 20.44 0.49 -13.76
N LEU A 98 19.69 -0.59 -13.92
CA LEU A 98 18.86 -0.82 -15.12
C LEU A 98 17.75 0.23 -15.23
N LEU A 99 17.14 0.63 -14.11
CA LEU A 99 16.10 1.64 -14.08
C LEU A 99 16.61 3.03 -14.49
N VAL A 100 17.78 3.43 -13.99
CA VAL A 100 18.37 4.76 -14.19
C VAL A 100 19.21 4.85 -15.46
N ALA A 101 19.57 3.72 -16.07
CA ALA A 101 20.29 3.70 -17.34
C ALA A 101 19.54 4.50 -18.41
N GLU A 102 20.28 5.27 -19.21
CA GLU A 102 19.69 5.93 -20.37
C GLU A 102 19.25 4.86 -21.37
N THR A 103 18.03 4.98 -21.86
CA THR A 103 17.45 4.08 -22.86
C THR A 103 16.98 4.93 -24.02
N ASP A 104 17.28 4.51 -25.25
CA ASP A 104 16.78 5.21 -26.44
C ASP A 104 15.27 5.01 -26.61
N ASP A 105 14.71 3.95 -26.00
CA ASP A 105 13.27 3.66 -26.00
C ASP A 105 12.65 3.92 -24.61
N SER A 106 11.76 4.92 -24.55
CA SER A 106 10.97 5.25 -23.36
C SER A 106 9.91 4.18 -23.04
N VAL A 107 9.40 3.46 -24.04
CA VAL A 107 8.39 2.40 -23.84
C VAL A 107 8.99 1.21 -23.12
N GLU A 108 10.22 0.81 -23.47
CA GLU A 108 10.93 -0.24 -22.75
C GLU A 108 11.09 0.09 -21.27
N LYS A 109 11.41 1.36 -20.96
CA LYS A 109 11.51 1.84 -19.57
C LYS A 109 10.17 1.81 -18.83
N ILE A 110 9.09 2.21 -19.51
CA ILE A 110 7.73 2.12 -18.96
C ILE A 110 7.33 0.66 -18.70
N ASP A 111 7.67 -0.27 -19.61
CA ASP A 111 7.39 -1.70 -19.41
C ASP A 111 8.20 -2.29 -18.26
N PHE A 112 9.46 -1.87 -18.11
CA PHE A 112 10.30 -2.25 -16.98
C PHE A 112 9.69 -1.80 -15.64
N ILE A 113 9.23 -0.55 -15.56
CA ILE A 113 8.52 -0.03 -14.38
C ILE A 113 7.25 -0.83 -14.10
N ASN A 114 6.44 -1.09 -15.13
CA ASN A 114 5.24 -1.91 -15.02
C ASN A 114 5.56 -3.32 -14.50
N THR A 115 6.67 -3.91 -14.93
CA THR A 115 7.14 -5.20 -14.44
C THR A 115 7.50 -5.15 -12.95
N LEU A 116 8.24 -4.14 -12.49
CA LEU A 116 8.56 -3.96 -11.07
C LEU A 116 7.30 -3.82 -10.20
N CYS A 117 6.30 -3.08 -10.68
CA CYS A 117 5.00 -2.92 -10.01
C CYS A 117 4.24 -4.26 -9.92
N ARG A 118 4.21 -5.05 -11.01
CA ARG A 118 3.52 -6.35 -11.04
C ARG A 118 4.22 -7.42 -10.20
N LEU A 119 5.53 -7.31 -10.02
CA LEU A 119 6.31 -8.16 -9.11
C LEU A 119 6.15 -7.76 -7.64
N GLY A 120 5.56 -6.60 -7.35
CA GLY A 120 5.38 -6.10 -5.98
C GLY A 120 6.68 -5.63 -5.31
N VAL A 121 7.70 -5.28 -6.10
CA VAL A 121 9.01 -4.85 -5.61
C VAL A 121 9.31 -3.38 -5.92
N SER A 122 8.39 -2.67 -6.60
CA SER A 122 8.55 -1.26 -6.98
C SER A 122 8.74 -0.32 -5.78
N TYR A 123 8.26 -0.68 -4.59
CA TYR A 123 8.42 0.11 -3.37
C TYR A 123 9.89 0.33 -2.95
N HIS A 124 10.83 -0.46 -3.47
CA HIS A 124 12.26 -0.25 -3.26
C HIS A 124 12.85 0.87 -4.12
N PHE A 125 12.12 1.33 -5.15
CA PHE A 125 12.63 2.23 -6.18
C PHE A 125 11.68 3.43 -6.41
N GLU A 126 10.82 3.77 -5.44
CA GLU A 126 9.75 4.78 -5.64
C GLU A 126 10.28 6.10 -6.20
N SER A 127 11.37 6.63 -5.61
CA SER A 127 11.98 7.87 -6.05
C SER A 127 12.55 7.78 -7.47
N ASP A 128 13.28 6.69 -7.78
CA ASP A 128 13.87 6.49 -9.10
C ASP A 128 12.78 6.33 -10.17
N ILE A 129 11.71 5.58 -9.86
CA ILE A 129 10.57 5.38 -10.76
C ILE A 129 9.88 6.71 -11.05
N GLU A 130 9.61 7.51 -10.02
CA GLU A 130 8.94 8.81 -10.18
C GLU A 130 9.79 9.76 -11.03
N GLU A 131 11.11 9.79 -10.81
CA GLU A 131 12.03 10.58 -11.63
C GLU A 131 12.03 10.14 -13.10
N GLN A 132 12.08 8.83 -13.37
CA GLN A 132 12.05 8.32 -14.75
C GLN A 132 10.72 8.64 -15.46
N ILE A 133 9.58 8.46 -14.79
CA ILE A 133 8.27 8.78 -15.37
C ILE A 133 8.17 10.27 -15.64
N HIS A 134 8.57 11.10 -14.68
CA HIS A 134 8.60 12.56 -14.86
C HIS A 134 9.47 12.96 -16.05
N LYS A 135 10.67 12.39 -16.16
CA LYS A 135 11.60 12.66 -17.27
C LYS A 135 10.96 12.33 -18.62
N ILE A 136 10.36 11.13 -18.76
CA ILE A 136 9.69 10.74 -20.01
C ILE A 136 8.53 11.68 -20.32
N PHE A 137 7.72 12.04 -19.32
CA PHE A 137 6.58 12.95 -19.52
C PHE A 137 7.00 14.33 -20.04
N VAL A 138 8.09 14.90 -19.51
CA VAL A 138 8.58 16.23 -19.90
C VAL A 138 9.32 16.20 -21.23
N THR A 139 10.14 15.17 -21.47
CA THR A 139 10.95 15.07 -22.69
C THR A 139 10.13 14.63 -23.90
N GLU A 140 9.09 13.80 -23.69
CA GLU A 140 8.28 13.21 -24.75
C GLU A 140 6.77 13.43 -24.54
N PRO A 141 6.29 14.69 -24.54
CA PRO A 141 4.87 15.00 -24.30
C PRO A 141 3.93 14.42 -25.37
N ASP A 142 4.48 14.11 -26.55
CA ASP A 142 3.76 13.57 -27.71
C ASP A 142 4.17 12.10 -27.97
N LEU A 143 4.65 11.36 -26.95
CA LEU A 143 5.12 9.98 -27.06
C LEU A 143 4.15 9.09 -27.85
N LEU A 144 2.85 9.20 -27.55
CA LEU A 144 1.80 8.41 -28.20
C LEU A 144 1.38 8.93 -29.59
N ASP A 145 1.65 10.20 -29.90
CA ASP A 145 1.25 10.83 -31.17
C ASP A 145 2.32 10.63 -32.25
N LYS A 146 3.60 10.50 -31.86
CA LYS A 146 4.75 10.43 -32.77
C LYS A 146 4.99 9.05 -33.38
N ASN A 147 4.56 8.00 -32.70
CA ASN A 147 4.89 6.62 -33.04
C ASN A 147 3.61 5.81 -33.27
N ASP A 148 3.64 4.95 -34.28
CA ASP A 148 2.54 4.03 -34.59
C ASP A 148 2.60 2.82 -33.66
N TYR A 149 2.24 3.04 -32.39
CA TYR A 149 2.24 2.03 -31.36
C TYR A 149 0.99 1.15 -31.42
N ASP A 150 1.16 -0.13 -31.12
CA ASP A 150 0.04 -1.05 -31.00
C ASP A 150 -0.85 -0.72 -29.78
N LEU A 151 -2.07 -1.24 -29.79
CA LEU A 151 -3.05 -1.00 -28.71
C LEU A 151 -2.49 -1.40 -27.33
N HIS A 152 -1.69 -2.45 -27.26
CA HIS A 152 -1.07 -2.91 -26.02
C HIS A 152 -0.13 -1.85 -25.45
N THR A 153 0.77 -1.31 -26.28
CA THR A 153 1.74 -0.29 -25.88
C THR A 153 1.05 1.01 -25.47
N VAL A 154 0.06 1.46 -26.26
CA VAL A 154 -0.73 2.66 -25.91
C VAL A 154 -1.41 2.48 -24.57
N ALA A 155 -2.04 1.32 -24.33
CA ALA A 155 -2.71 1.02 -23.05
C ALA A 155 -1.73 0.92 -21.88
N LEU A 156 -0.53 0.36 -22.09
CA LEU A 156 0.52 0.25 -21.09
C LEU A 156 1.01 1.64 -20.65
N VAL A 157 1.43 2.47 -21.61
CA VAL A 157 1.84 3.85 -21.38
C VAL A 157 0.73 4.61 -20.68
N PHE A 158 -0.51 4.44 -21.14
CA PHE A 158 -1.63 5.14 -20.55
C PHE A 158 -1.84 4.78 -19.08
N ARG A 159 -1.82 3.47 -18.78
CA ARG A 159 -1.98 2.95 -17.43
C ARG A 159 -0.89 3.46 -16.49
N VAL A 160 0.38 3.35 -16.88
CA VAL A 160 1.51 3.69 -16.00
C VAL A 160 1.50 5.17 -15.64
N PHE A 161 1.37 6.07 -16.62
CA PHE A 161 1.33 7.52 -16.35
C PHE A 161 0.16 7.90 -15.42
N ARG A 162 -1.03 7.35 -15.66
CA ARG A 162 -2.21 7.63 -14.82
C ARG A 162 -2.07 7.08 -13.41
N GLN A 163 -1.44 5.92 -13.24
CA GLN A 163 -1.13 5.37 -11.92
C GLN A 163 -0.19 6.26 -11.11
N HIS A 164 0.71 6.97 -11.78
CA HIS A 164 1.63 7.94 -11.18
C HIS A 164 1.09 9.38 -11.17
N GLY A 165 -0.19 9.60 -11.51
CA GLY A 165 -0.84 10.91 -11.39
C GLY A 165 -0.61 11.86 -12.58
N TYR A 166 0.03 11.40 -13.66
CA TYR A 166 0.24 12.21 -14.85
C TYR A 166 -1.04 12.27 -15.71
N LYS A 167 -1.34 13.49 -16.17
CA LYS A 167 -2.47 13.78 -17.05
C LYS A 167 -2.03 13.59 -18.50
N ILE A 168 -2.39 12.46 -19.07
CA ILE A 168 -2.21 12.14 -20.48
C ILE A 168 -3.56 12.07 -21.19
N CYS A 169 -3.61 12.54 -22.44
CA CYS A 169 -4.82 12.52 -23.24
C CYS A 169 -4.92 11.25 -24.09
N CYS A 170 -6.14 10.75 -24.25
CA CYS A 170 -6.45 9.84 -25.34
C CYS A 170 -6.52 10.68 -26.63
N GLY A 171 -5.79 10.29 -27.68
CA GLY A 171 -5.52 11.11 -28.87
C GLY A 171 -6.75 11.64 -29.63
N GLU A 172 -7.94 11.10 -29.37
CA GLU A 172 -9.20 11.61 -29.93
C GLU A 172 -9.67 12.91 -29.26
N TYR A 173 -9.20 13.21 -28.05
CA TYR A 173 -9.64 14.37 -27.28
C TYR A 173 -8.61 15.50 -27.38
N PRO A 174 -9.04 16.73 -27.72
CA PRO A 174 -8.15 17.87 -27.72
C PRO A 174 -7.45 18.07 -26.37
N LYS A 175 -6.15 18.40 -26.40
CA LYS A 175 -5.29 18.49 -25.21
C LYS A 175 -5.82 19.43 -24.10
N HIS A 176 -6.65 20.42 -24.46
CA HIS A 176 -7.31 21.33 -23.51
C HIS A 176 -8.39 20.67 -22.64
N TYR A 177 -8.89 19.48 -23.00
CA TYR A 177 -9.85 18.75 -22.16
C TYR A 177 -9.19 17.97 -21.02
N CYS A 178 -7.89 17.66 -21.10
CA CYS A 178 -7.22 16.83 -20.08
C CYS A 178 -6.67 17.62 -18.90
N THR A 179 -6.54 18.94 -19.00
CA THR A 179 -5.96 19.77 -17.92
C THR A 179 -6.92 19.97 -16.75
N SER A 180 -8.23 19.72 -16.92
CA SER A 180 -9.29 20.15 -15.98
C SER A 180 -9.84 19.12 -14.97
N ILE A 181 -9.22 17.94 -14.79
CA ILE A 181 -9.66 16.97 -13.75
C ILE A 181 -8.85 17.12 -12.47
#